data_AF-A0A6A3C4D4-F1
#
_entry.id   AF-A0A6A3C4D4-F1
#
_cell.length_a   1.000
_cell.length_b   1.000
_cell.length_c   1.000
_cell.angle_alpha   90.00
_cell.angle_beta   90.00
_cell.angle_gamma   90.00
#
_symmetry.space_group_name_H-M   'P 1'
#
loop_
_entity.id
_entity.type
_entity.pdbx_description
1 polymer ?
#
loop_
_entity_poly.entity_id
_entity_poly.type
_entity_poly.pdbx_seq_one_letter_code
_entity_poly.pdbx_strand_id
1 'polypeptide(L)'
;MSKVSVVLCVVALSVVVFSGAEVAAAPKCDNALDLMSPCLNEYKKPAPSAACCAKTKEHVDCFCGYMKSEDLKRVFDRIEIEKMASTCGVTFSSC
;
A
#
# COMPACT_ATOMS: atom_id res chain seq x y z
N MET A 1 -29.63 -23.59 -42.63
CA MET A 1 -29.12 -22.29 -42.13
C MET A 1 -29.18 -22.32 -40.59
N SER A 2 -28.42 -23.21 -39.95
CA SER A 2 -28.59 -23.58 -38.53
C SER A 2 -27.44 -23.14 -37.62
N LYS A 3 -26.63 -22.18 -38.08
CA LYS A 3 -25.41 -21.73 -37.39
C LYS A 3 -25.60 -20.42 -36.64
N VAL A 4 -26.63 -19.65 -37.01
CA VAL A 4 -26.84 -18.29 -36.51
C VAL A 4 -27.52 -18.28 -35.13
N SER A 5 -28.29 -19.33 -34.81
CA SER A 5 -29.03 -19.41 -33.55
C SER A 5 -28.18 -19.77 -32.33
N VAL A 6 -27.05 -20.46 -32.53
CA VAL A 6 -26.16 -20.88 -31.42
C VAL A 6 -25.27 -19.74 -30.97
N VAL A 7 -24.84 -18.88 -31.91
CA VAL A 7 -23.94 -17.76 -31.61
C VAL A 7 -24.63 -16.68 -30.77
N LEU A 8 -25.95 -16.50 -30.94
CA LEU A 8 -26.69 -15.47 -30.22
C LEU A 8 -26.94 -15.79 -28.73
N CYS A 9 -26.95 -17.07 -28.35
CA CYS A 9 -27.13 -17.47 -26.95
C CYS A 9 -25.85 -17.32 -26.10
N VAL A 10 -24.66 -17.31 -26.72
CA VAL A 10 -23.39 -17.23 -25.99
C VAL A 10 -23.05 -15.78 -25.61
N VAL A 11 -23.60 -14.80 -26.33
CA VAL A 11 -23.31 -13.37 -26.10
C VAL A 11 -24.14 -12.79 -24.94
N ALA A 12 -25.24 -13.44 -24.54
CA ALA A 12 -26.14 -12.93 -23.50
C ALA A 12 -25.72 -13.29 -22.06
N LEU A 13 -24.71 -14.16 -21.87
CA LEU A 13 -24.29 -14.68 -20.56
C LEU A 13 -22.97 -14.09 -20.02
N SER A 14 -22.39 -13.09 -20.68
CA SER A 14 -21.18 -12.40 -20.20
C SER A 14 -21.47 -11.17 -19.33
N VAL A 15 -22.74 -10.92 -19.01
CA VAL A 15 -23.13 -9.91 -18.01
C VAL A 15 -23.00 -10.56 -16.63
N VAL A 16 -22.39 -9.82 -15.71
CA VAL A 16 -22.12 -10.18 -14.30
C VAL A 16 -20.77 -10.88 -14.11
N VAL A 17 -19.75 -10.08 -13.78
CA VAL A 17 -18.94 -10.17 -12.54
C VAL A 17 -17.80 -9.16 -12.72
N PHE A 18 -17.86 -8.02 -12.03
CA PHE A 18 -16.88 -7.60 -11.03
C PHE A 18 -17.22 -6.18 -10.57
N SER A 19 -18.06 -6.09 -9.53
CA SER A 19 -18.16 -4.89 -8.72
C SER A 19 -16.85 -4.68 -7.99
N GLY A 20 -16.39 -3.43 -7.94
CA GLY A 20 -15.49 -2.96 -6.89
C GLY A 20 -14.00 -3.13 -7.17
N ALA A 21 -13.43 -2.14 -7.84
CA ALA A 21 -12.35 -1.39 -7.22
C ALA A 21 -12.27 -0.08 -8.00
N GLU A 22 -12.81 0.97 -7.43
CA GLU A 22 -12.20 2.28 -7.61
C GLU A 22 -10.70 2.09 -7.32
N VAL A 23 -9.89 2.01 -8.37
CA VAL A 23 -8.45 2.21 -8.26
C VAL A 23 -8.29 3.70 -7.97
N ALA A 24 -8.64 4.08 -6.73
CA ALA A 24 -7.96 5.17 -6.05
C ALA A 24 -6.49 4.89 -6.32
N ALA A 25 -5.82 5.80 -7.03
CA ALA A 25 -4.45 5.62 -7.49
C ALA A 25 -3.66 5.03 -6.33
N ALA A 26 -3.31 3.74 -6.44
CA ALA A 26 -2.64 3.05 -5.36
C ALA A 26 -1.42 3.90 -5.02
N PRO A 27 -1.15 4.20 -3.73
CA PRO A 27 0.09 4.86 -3.39
C PRO A 27 1.19 4.06 -4.07
N LYS A 28 2.04 4.77 -4.80
CA LYS A 28 3.11 4.17 -5.58
C LYS A 28 4.05 3.47 -4.58
N CYS A 29 3.81 2.19 -4.31
CA CYS A 29 4.64 1.34 -3.46
C CYS A 29 5.97 1.00 -4.17
N ASP A 30 6.48 1.93 -4.97
CA ASP A 30 7.60 1.72 -5.88
C ASP A 30 8.92 1.67 -5.12
N ASN A 31 9.01 2.30 -3.94
CA ASN A 31 10.23 2.33 -3.16
C ASN A 31 9.99 2.52 -1.65
N ALA A 32 10.30 1.49 -0.84
CA ALA A 32 10.30 1.58 0.62
C ALA A 32 11.28 2.64 1.15
N LEU A 33 12.32 2.98 0.39
CA LEU A 33 13.26 4.03 0.72
C LEU A 33 12.64 5.43 0.63
N ASP A 34 11.57 5.64 -0.14
CA ASP A 34 10.88 6.94 -0.22
C ASP A 34 10.10 7.24 1.07
N LEU A 35 9.45 6.22 1.63
CA LEU A 35 8.89 6.24 2.98
C LEU A 35 9.95 6.61 4.04
N MET A 36 11.19 6.15 3.83
CA MET A 36 12.27 6.26 4.80
C MET A 36 13.14 7.50 4.66
N SER A 37 13.30 8.06 3.45
CA SER A 37 14.28 9.11 3.16
C SER A 37 14.18 10.33 4.09
N PRO A 38 12.99 10.89 4.37
CA PRO A 38 12.84 11.97 5.35
C PRO A 38 12.86 11.49 6.82
N CYS A 39 12.82 10.18 7.07
CA CYS A 39 12.63 9.59 8.39
C CYS A 39 13.87 8.86 8.96
N LEU A 40 14.86 8.53 8.13
CA LEU A 40 16.03 7.71 8.48
C LEU A 40 16.83 8.23 9.68
N ASN A 41 16.83 9.54 9.89
CA ASN A 41 17.53 10.19 11.01
C ASN A 41 16.57 10.73 12.08
N GLU A 42 15.27 10.61 11.87
CA GLU A 42 14.24 11.17 12.75
C GLU A 42 13.82 10.21 13.86
N TYR A 43 14.09 8.90 13.73
CA TYR A 43 13.74 7.91 14.77
C TYR A 43 14.43 8.16 16.12
N LYS A 44 15.56 8.88 16.13
CA LYS A 44 16.28 9.27 17.35
C LYS A 44 15.75 10.56 17.97
N LYS A 45 14.87 11.28 17.27
CA LYS A 45 14.33 12.56 17.72
C LYS A 45 13.04 12.33 18.50
N PRO A 46 12.70 13.23 19.44
CA PRO A 46 11.46 13.12 20.20
C PRO A 46 10.20 13.27 19.33
N ALA A 47 10.30 13.94 18.17
CA ALA A 47 9.21 14.05 17.22
C ALA A 47 9.74 14.04 15.76
N PRO A 48 9.09 13.30 14.84
CA PRO A 48 9.44 13.29 13.43
C PRO A 48 9.04 14.60 12.74
N SER A 49 9.72 14.90 11.64
CA SER A 49 9.39 16.04 10.78
C SER A 49 8.02 15.87 10.09
N ALA A 50 7.37 16.98 9.73
CA ALA A 50 6.12 16.95 8.99
C ALA A 50 6.26 16.21 7.64
N ALA A 51 7.43 16.32 6.99
CA ALA A 51 7.73 15.60 5.75
C ALA A 51 7.79 14.07 5.98
N CYS A 52 8.41 13.64 7.08
CA CYS A 52 8.43 12.23 7.47
C CYS A 52 7.01 11.69 7.73
N CYS A 53 6.18 12.45 8.45
CA CYS A 53 4.80 12.06 8.68
C CYS A 53 3.96 12.02 7.41
N ALA A 54 4.16 12.95 6.47
CA ALA A 54 3.47 12.95 5.18
C ALA A 54 3.79 11.67 4.39
N LYS A 55 5.07 11.28 4.31
CA LYS A 55 5.48 10.04 3.65
C LYS A 55 4.99 8.79 4.37
N THR A 56 4.99 8.80 5.71
CA THR A 56 4.43 7.69 6.49
C THR A 56 2.95 7.47 6.20
N LYS A 57 2.18 8.54 6.03
CA LYS A 57 0.76 8.50 5.64
C LYS A 57 0.54 8.03 4.21
N GLU A 58 1.39 8.46 3.29
CA GLU A 58 1.30 8.09 1.88
C GLU A 58 1.49 6.58 1.66
N HIS A 59 2.33 5.93 2.46
CA HIS A 59 2.69 4.51 2.27
C HIS A 59 2.02 3.54 3.25
N VAL A 60 0.98 3.95 3.98
CA VAL A 60 0.30 3.06 4.95
C VAL A 60 -0.14 1.75 4.32
N ASP A 61 -0.77 1.82 3.15
CA ASP A 61 -1.27 0.63 2.43
C ASP A 61 -0.14 -0.24 1.86
N CYS A 62 1.05 0.33 1.67
CA CYS A 62 2.23 -0.39 1.18
C CYS A 62 2.98 -1.13 2.28
N PHE A 63 2.76 -0.78 3.55
CA PHE A 63 3.58 -1.24 4.67
C PHE A 63 3.64 -2.77 4.77
N CYS A 64 2.50 -3.45 4.66
CA CYS A 64 2.46 -4.92 4.65
C CYS A 64 3.24 -5.54 3.49
N GLY A 65 3.27 -4.86 2.34
CA GLY A 65 4.08 -5.27 1.21
C GLY A 65 5.57 -5.24 1.54
N TYR A 66 6.01 -4.19 2.23
CA TYR A 66 7.41 -4.04 2.64
C TYR A 66 7.82 -5.03 3.73
N MET A 67 6.94 -5.34 4.68
CA MET A 67 7.22 -6.27 5.77
C MET A 67 7.43 -7.73 5.32
N LYS A 68 7.09 -8.06 4.06
CA LYS A 68 7.38 -9.38 3.45
C LYS A 68 8.87 -9.59 3.16
N SER A 69 9.65 -8.51 3.04
CA SER A 69 11.10 -8.61 2.85
C SER A 69 11.80 -8.56 4.22
N GLU A 70 12.57 -9.60 4.53
CA GLU A 70 13.38 -9.67 5.76
C GLU A 70 14.38 -8.50 5.88
N ASP A 71 14.93 -8.03 4.76
CA ASP A 71 15.86 -6.89 4.73
C ASP A 71 15.15 -5.59 5.11
N LEU A 72 14.00 -5.31 4.47
CA LEU A 72 13.21 -4.13 4.78
C LEU A 72 12.65 -4.18 6.18
N LYS A 73 12.14 -5.34 6.61
CA LYS A 73 11.66 -5.56 7.97
C LYS A 73 12.73 -5.24 9.01
N ARG A 74 13.95 -5.77 8.86
CA ARG A 74 15.07 -5.48 9.79
C ARG A 74 15.39 -4.00 9.85
N VAL A 75 15.30 -3.31 8.72
CA VAL A 75 15.55 -1.87 8.64
C VAL A 75 14.43 -1.10 9.33
N PHE A 76 13.16 -1.44 9.10
CA PHE A 76 11.99 -0.83 9.72
C PHE A 76 11.93 -1.03 11.23
N ASP A 77 12.25 -2.24 11.69
CA ASP A 77 12.35 -2.56 13.11
C ASP A 77 13.45 -1.72 13.79
N ARG A 78 14.61 -1.54 13.14
CA ARG A 78 15.73 -0.71 13.66
C ARG A 78 15.34 0.76 13.83
N ILE A 79 14.53 1.30 12.93
CA ILE A 79 14.10 2.71 12.98
C ILE A 79 12.79 2.91 13.75
N GLU A 80 12.32 1.88 14.48
CA GLU A 80 11.07 1.91 15.26
C GLU A 80 9.89 2.48 14.43
N ILE A 81 9.71 2.03 13.18
CA ILE A 81 8.77 2.65 12.23
C ILE A 81 7.33 2.71 12.76
N GLU A 82 6.90 1.72 13.54
CA GLU A 82 5.55 1.67 14.13
C GLU A 82 5.32 2.77 15.16
N LYS A 83 6.35 3.08 15.96
CA LYS A 83 6.33 4.17 16.94
C LYS A 83 6.37 5.53 16.24
N MET A 84 7.13 5.64 15.16
CA MET A 84 7.16 6.84 14.34
C MET A 84 5.80 7.09 13.66
N ALA A 85 5.18 6.04 13.12
CA ALA A 85 3.82 6.10 12.58
C ALA A 85 2.81 6.53 13.65
N SER A 86 2.87 5.95 14.85
CA SER A 86 2.01 6.32 15.98
C SER A 86 2.15 7.80 16.33
N THR A 87 3.37 8.33 16.36
CA THR A 87 3.63 9.77 16.60
C THR A 87 3.05 10.65 15.48
N CYS A 88 3.04 10.15 14.25
CA CYS A 88 2.44 10.83 13.10
C CYS A 88 0.91 10.68 13.01
N GLY A 89 0.27 9.96 13.95
CA GLY A 89 -1.16 9.67 13.94
C GLY A 89 -1.55 8.64 12.90
N VAL A 90 -0.66 7.69 12.63
CA VAL A 90 -0.82 6.60 11.66
C VAL A 90 -0.75 5.27 12.39
N THR A 91 -1.68 4.38 12.07
CA THR A 91 -1.65 2.98 12.52
C THR A 91 -1.43 2.09 11.32
N PHE A 92 -0.35 1.31 11.33
CA PHE A 92 -0.22 0.23 10.36
C PHE A 92 -1.21 -0.87 10.70
N SER A 93 -1.94 -1.34 9.70
CA SER A 93 -2.78 -2.53 9.84
C SER A 93 -1.91 -3.73 10.17
N SER A 94 -2.44 -4.68 10.94
CA SER A 94 -1.75 -5.96 11.17
C SER A 94 -1.50 -6.65 9.83
N CYS A 95 -0.22 -6.80 9.53
CA CYS A 95 0.35 -7.66 8.52
C CYS A 95 0.93 -8.88 9.25
#